data_AF-A0A2V7E361-F1
#
_entry.id   AF-A0A2V7E361-F1
#
_cell.length_a   1.000
_cell.length_b   1.000
_cell.length_c   1.000
_cell.angle_alpha   90.00
_cell.angle_beta   90.00
_cell.angle_gamma   90.00
#
_symmetry.space_group_name_H-M   'P 1'
#
loop_
_entity.id
_entity.type
_entity.pdbx_description
1 polymer ?
#
loop_
_entity_poly.entity_id
_entity_poly.type
_entity_poly.pdbx_seq_one_letter_code
_entity_poly.pdbx_strand_id
1 'polypeptide(L)'
;MNTVRAVGLFVLASGLVASAAPAAAQSYDGSKPLLCAMMTLWECDGSGGQCDRRPVESKDLPTFVIVDAVKRTLTGMPDERRTEIKSATQVDGRLVLQGGDSGRGWSATIAQSTGKMAIAVVDHDVTFSVFGACTPR
;
A
#
# COMPACT_ATOMS: atom_id res chain seq x y z
N MET A 1 34.24 17.72 61.46
CA MET A 1 32.81 18.12 61.47
C MET A 1 32.64 19.28 60.50
N ASN A 2 31.73 19.09 59.55
CA ASN A 2 31.44 19.93 58.38
C ASN A 2 31.16 21.40 58.69
N THR A 3 31.42 22.29 57.73
CA THR A 3 30.34 22.99 57.00
C THR A 3 30.88 23.64 55.73
N VAL A 4 30.32 23.21 54.59
CA VAL A 4 30.53 23.72 53.24
C VAL A 4 29.67 24.97 53.04
N ARG A 5 30.23 26.07 52.54
CA ARG A 5 29.43 27.20 52.04
C ARG A 5 29.42 27.18 50.51
N ALA A 6 28.22 26.91 50.00
CA ALA A 6 27.87 26.87 48.59
C ALA A 6 27.99 28.26 47.95
N VAL A 7 28.57 28.34 46.75
CA VAL A 7 28.46 29.52 45.88
C VAL A 7 28.18 29.03 44.45
N GLY A 8 26.91 29.16 44.06
CA GLY A 8 26.44 29.53 42.73
C GLY A 8 26.79 28.65 41.53
N LEU A 9 26.02 27.59 41.29
CA LEU A 9 25.95 26.96 39.98
C LEU A 9 25.04 27.81 39.08
N PHE A 10 25.61 28.61 38.18
CA PHE A 10 24.88 29.39 37.18
C PHE A 10 24.20 28.42 36.19
N VAL A 11 22.87 28.37 36.25
CA VAL A 11 22.01 27.61 35.34
C VAL A 11 22.00 28.28 33.97
N LEU A 12 22.70 27.67 33.00
CA LEU A 12 22.55 27.97 31.56
C LEU A 12 21.71 26.87 30.91
N ALA A 13 20.41 26.85 31.20
CA ALA A 13 19.43 26.05 30.48
C ALA A 13 18.99 26.81 29.20
N SER A 14 19.90 26.91 28.22
CA SER A 14 19.52 27.38 26.88
C SER A 14 18.74 26.27 26.17
N GLY A 15 17.44 26.49 26.02
CA GLY A 15 16.50 25.53 25.45
C GLY A 15 16.86 25.12 24.02
N LEU A 16 16.99 23.82 23.80
CA LEU A 16 16.85 23.21 22.48
C LEU A 16 15.38 23.32 22.07
N VAL A 17 15.03 24.40 21.36
CA VAL A 17 13.78 24.44 20.59
C VAL A 17 14.05 23.65 19.31
N ALA A 18 13.87 22.33 19.38
CA ALA A 18 13.87 21.49 18.20
C ALA A 18 12.65 21.89 17.35
N SER A 19 12.90 22.61 16.26
CA SER A 19 11.91 22.90 15.22
C SER A 19 11.45 21.57 14.63
N ALA A 20 10.32 21.04 15.11
CA ALA A 20 9.65 19.91 14.50
C ALA A 20 9.14 20.37 13.12
N ALA A 21 9.93 20.12 12.07
CA ALA A 21 9.43 20.23 10.72
C ALA A 21 8.21 19.29 10.61
N PRO A 22 7.07 19.75 10.07
CA PRO A 22 5.93 18.87 9.87
C PRO A 22 6.40 17.72 8.97
N ALA A 23 6.37 16.50 9.50
CA ALA A 23 6.55 15.31 8.69
C ALA A 23 5.44 15.36 7.63
N ALA A 24 5.81 15.59 6.37
CA ALA A 24 4.86 15.53 5.27
C ALA A 24 4.23 14.13 5.33
N ALA A 25 2.92 14.07 5.59
CA ALA A 25 2.22 12.81 5.60
C ALA A 25 2.42 12.14 4.24
N GLN A 26 2.92 10.92 4.24
CA GLN A 26 3.11 10.13 3.03
C GLN A 26 1.75 9.96 2.35
N SER A 27 1.56 10.57 1.18
CA SER A 27 0.32 10.45 0.40
C SER A 27 0.42 9.25 -0.54
N TYR A 28 -0.61 8.40 -0.52
CA TYR A 28 -0.78 7.28 -1.45
C TYR A 28 -1.85 7.57 -2.51
N ASP A 29 -1.93 8.83 -2.93
CA ASP A 29 -2.93 9.35 -3.89
C ASP A 29 -2.71 8.93 -5.36
N GLY A 30 -1.60 8.25 -5.66
CA GLY A 30 -1.25 7.81 -7.01
C GLY A 30 -0.57 8.87 -7.88
N SER A 31 -0.22 10.03 -7.33
CA SER A 31 0.58 11.06 -8.02
C SER A 31 2.00 10.60 -8.35
N LYS A 32 2.50 9.59 -7.64
CA LYS A 32 3.75 8.89 -7.89
C LYS A 32 3.51 7.39 -7.96
N PRO A 33 4.36 6.62 -8.67
CA PRO A 33 4.28 5.18 -8.65
C PRO A 33 4.33 4.62 -7.22
N LEU A 34 3.52 3.61 -6.95
CA LEU A 34 3.49 2.90 -5.68
C LEU A 34 4.01 1.49 -5.89
N LEU A 35 4.91 1.03 -5.02
CA LEU A 35 5.28 -0.37 -4.91
C LEU A 35 4.39 -1.02 -3.84
N CYS A 36 3.62 -2.04 -4.23
CA CYS A 36 2.69 -2.70 -3.34
C CYS A 36 3.04 -4.18 -3.19
N ALA A 37 3.07 -4.65 -1.94
CA ALA A 37 3.25 -6.07 -1.62
C ALA A 37 1.91 -6.78 -1.54
N MET A 38 1.79 -7.94 -2.18
CA MET A 38 0.64 -8.82 -2.06
C MET A 38 0.89 -9.76 -0.87
N MET A 39 0.08 -9.66 0.18
CA MET A 39 0.38 -10.30 1.48
C MET A 39 -0.57 -11.43 1.83
N THR A 40 -1.81 -11.38 1.35
CA THR A 40 -2.81 -12.43 1.60
C THR A 40 -3.69 -12.58 0.37
N LEU A 41 -3.93 -13.82 -0.03
CA LEU A 41 -4.81 -14.19 -1.13
C LEU A 41 -5.91 -15.11 -0.60
N TRP A 42 -7.14 -14.79 -0.97
CA TRP A 42 -8.29 -15.68 -0.88
C TRP A 42 -8.75 -16.03 -2.28
N GLU A 43 -9.01 -17.30 -2.50
CA GLU A 43 -9.56 -17.83 -3.76
C GLU A 43 -10.90 -18.46 -3.45
N CYS A 44 -11.94 -18.04 -4.16
CA CYS A 44 -13.29 -18.54 -4.02
C CYS A 44 -13.73 -19.25 -5.30
N ASP A 45 -14.05 -20.52 -5.19
CA ASP A 45 -14.53 -21.36 -6.29
C ASP A 45 -16.03 -21.13 -6.56
N GLY A 46 -16.38 -20.91 -7.83
CA GLY A 46 -17.75 -20.71 -8.29
C GLY A 46 -18.59 -22.00 -8.30
N SER A 47 -17.97 -23.19 -8.31
CA SER A 47 -18.69 -24.46 -8.39
C SER A 47 -19.17 -24.98 -7.02
N GLY A 48 -18.41 -24.70 -5.95
CA GLY A 48 -18.71 -25.16 -4.59
C GLY A 48 -18.84 -24.05 -3.53
N GLY A 49 -18.60 -22.78 -3.90
CA GLY A 49 -18.73 -21.62 -3.01
C GLY A 49 -17.71 -21.58 -1.85
N GLN A 50 -16.70 -22.45 -1.86
CA GLN A 50 -15.65 -22.47 -0.85
C GLN A 50 -14.63 -21.37 -1.12
N CYS A 51 -14.20 -20.69 -0.06
CA CYS A 51 -13.18 -19.66 -0.12
C CYS A 51 -12.01 -20.03 0.78
N ASP A 52 -10.85 -20.31 0.18
CA ASP A 52 -9.67 -20.75 0.91
C ASP A 52 -8.57 -19.70 0.88
N ARG A 53 -7.82 -19.61 1.99
CA ARG A 53 -6.59 -18.84 2.01
C ARG A 53 -5.53 -19.57 1.21
N ARG A 54 -4.95 -18.89 0.24
CA ARG A 54 -3.88 -19.42 -0.62
C ARG A 54 -2.59 -18.63 -0.39
N PRO A 55 -1.41 -19.26 -0.51
CA PRO A 55 -0.16 -18.53 -0.66
C PRO A 55 -0.24 -17.66 -1.92
N VAL A 56 0.27 -16.44 -1.88
CA VAL A 56 0.25 -15.53 -3.04
C VAL A 56 1.04 -16.15 -4.20
N GLU A 57 2.13 -16.83 -3.89
CA GLU A 57 3.03 -17.49 -4.82
C GLU A 57 2.40 -18.73 -5.48
N SER A 58 1.29 -19.25 -4.96
CA SER A 58 0.70 -20.51 -5.41
C SER A 58 -0.10 -20.42 -6.73
N LYS A 59 -0.25 -19.21 -7.29
CA LYS A 59 -1.13 -18.92 -8.45
C LYS A 59 -0.46 -18.06 -9.53
N ASP A 60 0.88 -18.13 -9.65
CA ASP A 60 1.66 -17.27 -10.57
C ASP A 60 1.34 -15.77 -10.41
N LEU A 61 0.98 -15.37 -9.19
CA LEU A 61 0.81 -13.97 -8.84
C LEU A 61 2.17 -13.38 -8.48
N PRO A 62 2.46 -12.15 -8.90
CA PRO A 62 3.69 -11.49 -8.52
C PRO A 62 3.69 -11.20 -7.02
N THR A 63 4.86 -11.24 -6.38
CA THR A 63 4.99 -10.87 -4.96
C THR A 63 4.73 -9.37 -4.76
N PHE A 64 5.15 -8.56 -5.74
CA PHE A 64 4.96 -7.12 -5.73
C PHE A 64 4.33 -6.64 -7.03
N VAL A 65 3.56 -5.56 -6.93
CA VAL A 65 3.05 -4.83 -8.09
C VAL A 65 3.46 -3.38 -7.99
N ILE A 66 3.88 -2.80 -9.12
CA ILE A 66 4.06 -1.37 -9.27
C ILE A 66 2.78 -0.79 -9.87
N VAL A 67 2.12 0.08 -9.12
CA VAL A 67 0.96 0.84 -9.54
C VAL A 67 1.43 2.20 -10.02
N ASP A 68 1.27 2.49 -11.32
CA ASP A 68 1.48 3.83 -11.87
C ASP A 68 0.13 4.34 -12.38
N ALA A 69 -0.56 5.15 -11.56
CA ALA A 69 -1.88 5.68 -11.89
C ALA A 69 -1.81 6.77 -12.97
N VAL A 70 -0.68 7.46 -13.09
CA VAL A 70 -0.45 8.51 -14.11
C VAL A 70 -0.26 7.86 -15.48
N LYS A 71 0.61 6.86 -15.58
CA LYS A 71 0.82 6.08 -16.81
C LYS A 71 -0.22 4.99 -17.02
N ARG A 72 -1.15 4.83 -16.09
CA ARG A 72 -2.21 3.81 -16.13
C ARG A 72 -1.67 2.40 -16.37
N THR A 73 -0.63 2.03 -15.63
CA THR A 73 0.03 0.74 -15.77
C THR A 73 0.13 0.05 -14.42
N LEU A 74 -0.21 -1.24 -14.39
CA LEU A 74 0.09 -2.14 -13.29
C LEU A 74 1.16 -3.12 -13.77
N THR A 75 2.31 -3.19 -13.07
CA THR A 75 3.43 -4.07 -13.43
C THR A 75 3.70 -5.07 -12.32
N GLY A 76 3.61 -6.37 -12.61
CA GLY A 76 4.04 -7.43 -11.71
C GLY A 76 5.57 -7.50 -11.60
N MET A 77 6.07 -7.86 -10.43
CA MET A 77 7.48 -8.11 -10.18
C MET A 77 7.67 -9.50 -9.55
N PRO A 78 8.73 -10.24 -9.92
CA PRO A 78 9.82 -9.82 -10.80
C PRO A 78 9.60 -10.08 -12.31
N ASP A 79 8.47 -10.66 -12.70
CA ASP A 79 8.19 -11.10 -14.08
C ASP A 79 7.99 -9.95 -15.09
N GLU A 80 7.84 -8.71 -14.61
CA GLU A 80 7.54 -7.51 -15.39
C GLU A 80 6.28 -7.60 -16.26
N ARG A 81 5.35 -8.51 -15.92
CA ARG A 81 4.08 -8.61 -16.65
C ARG A 81 3.28 -7.33 -16.43
N ARG A 82 2.81 -6.71 -17.51
CA ARG A 82 2.07 -5.44 -17.47
C ARG A 82 0.61 -5.64 -17.85
N THR A 83 -0.25 -4.90 -17.18
CA THR A 83 -1.65 -4.72 -17.58
C THR A 83 -2.05 -3.25 -17.44
N GLU A 84 -3.05 -2.84 -18.21
CA GLU A 84 -3.52 -1.45 -18.24
C GLU A 84 -4.51 -1.18 -17.09
N ILE A 85 -4.36 -0.01 -16.47
CA ILE A 85 -5.33 0.53 -15.52
C ILE A 85 -6.35 1.36 -16.31
N LYS A 86 -7.57 0.84 -16.46
CA LYS A 86 -8.64 1.50 -17.24
C LYS A 86 -9.20 2.74 -16.54
N SER A 87 -9.28 2.71 -15.20
CA SER A 87 -9.70 3.87 -14.40
C SER A 87 -8.83 4.03 -13.15
N ALA A 88 -8.54 5.28 -12.79
CA ALA A 88 -7.88 5.66 -11.56
C ALA A 88 -8.54 6.93 -11.02
N THR A 89 -9.20 6.82 -9.88
CA THR A 89 -10.00 7.91 -9.30
C THR A 89 -9.69 8.05 -7.81
N GLN A 90 -9.63 9.28 -7.34
CA GLN A 90 -9.56 9.57 -5.90
C GLN A 90 -10.97 9.84 -5.38
N VAL A 91 -11.42 9.05 -4.41
CA VAL A 91 -12.73 9.19 -3.78
C VAL A 91 -12.65 8.73 -2.33
N ASP A 92 -13.23 9.50 -1.42
CA ASP A 92 -13.32 9.18 0.02
C ASP A 92 -11.98 8.77 0.67
N GLY A 93 -10.90 9.49 0.35
CA GLY A 93 -9.56 9.23 0.88
C GLY A 93 -8.94 7.92 0.36
N ARG A 94 -9.41 7.42 -0.77
CA ARG A 94 -8.90 6.20 -1.43
C ARG A 94 -8.53 6.50 -2.88
N LEU A 95 -7.44 5.90 -3.32
CA LEU A 95 -7.17 5.69 -4.73
C LEU A 95 -7.91 4.42 -5.16
N VAL A 96 -8.91 4.56 -6.03
CA VAL A 96 -9.68 3.47 -6.62
C VAL A 96 -9.17 3.21 -8.03
N LEU A 97 -8.84 1.96 -8.31
CA LEU A 97 -8.26 1.52 -9.57
C LEU A 97 -9.14 0.42 -10.17
N GLN A 98 -9.31 0.40 -11.48
CA GLN A 98 -10.06 -0.65 -12.17
C GLN A 98 -9.41 -0.98 -13.50
N GLY A 99 -9.60 -2.22 -13.94
CA GLY A 99 -9.14 -2.67 -15.25
C GLY A 99 -9.65 -4.05 -15.58
N GLY A 100 -9.10 -4.61 -16.64
CA GLY A 100 -9.37 -5.98 -17.04
C GLY A 100 -8.40 -6.43 -18.12
N ASP A 101 -8.11 -7.73 -18.09
CA ASP A 101 -7.14 -8.37 -18.98
C ASP A 101 -7.50 -9.85 -19.15
N SER A 102 -7.36 -10.35 -20.38
CA SER A 102 -7.56 -11.77 -20.70
C SER A 102 -8.91 -12.32 -20.21
N GLY A 103 -9.98 -11.51 -20.33
CA GLY A 103 -11.34 -11.86 -19.89
C GLY A 103 -11.62 -11.66 -18.40
N ARG A 104 -10.61 -11.33 -17.58
CA ARG A 104 -10.76 -11.08 -16.14
C ARG A 104 -10.97 -9.61 -15.85
N GLY A 105 -11.93 -9.29 -15.00
CA GLY A 105 -12.13 -7.96 -14.44
C GLY A 105 -11.42 -7.81 -13.10
N TRP A 106 -10.94 -6.61 -12.79
CA TRP A 106 -10.39 -6.34 -11.46
C TRP A 106 -10.68 -4.92 -10.97
N SER A 107 -10.73 -4.78 -9.64
CA SER A 107 -10.79 -3.49 -8.96
C SER A 107 -9.89 -3.51 -7.73
N ALA A 108 -9.25 -2.38 -7.44
CA ALA A 108 -8.42 -2.21 -6.27
C ALA A 108 -8.71 -0.89 -5.56
N THR A 109 -8.44 -0.87 -4.26
CA THR A 109 -8.43 0.35 -3.46
C THR A 109 -7.14 0.45 -2.67
N ILE A 110 -6.59 1.66 -2.58
CA ILE A 110 -5.44 1.99 -1.73
C ILE A 110 -5.85 3.15 -0.82
N ALA A 111 -5.76 2.97 0.49
CA ALA A 111 -6.04 4.03 1.45
C ALA A 111 -4.94 5.10 1.39
N GLN A 112 -5.31 6.34 1.07
CA GLN A 112 -4.34 7.43 0.83
C GLN A 112 -3.52 7.82 2.07
N SER A 113 -4.00 7.51 3.27
CA SER A 113 -3.35 7.84 4.53
C SER A 113 -2.43 6.74 5.07
N THR A 114 -2.57 5.50 4.60
CA THR A 114 -1.87 4.35 5.19
C THR A 114 -1.21 3.42 4.17
N GLY A 115 -1.56 3.54 2.89
CA GLY A 115 -1.11 2.64 1.84
C GLY A 115 -1.72 1.24 1.90
N LYS A 116 -2.64 0.95 2.82
CA LYS A 116 -3.35 -0.34 2.87
C LYS A 116 -4.11 -0.56 1.57
N MET A 117 -3.93 -1.75 1.00
CA MET A 117 -4.43 -2.13 -0.32
C MET A 117 -5.37 -3.33 -0.22
N ALA A 118 -6.44 -3.30 -1.01
CA ALA A 118 -7.26 -4.46 -1.32
C ALA A 118 -7.50 -4.54 -2.83
N ILE A 119 -7.51 -5.74 -3.39
CA ILE A 119 -7.78 -6.01 -4.81
C ILE A 119 -8.80 -7.15 -4.88
N ALA A 120 -9.80 -7.00 -5.75
CA ALA A 120 -10.68 -8.08 -6.16
C ALA A 120 -10.46 -8.36 -7.64
N VAL A 121 -10.38 -9.65 -8.00
CA VAL A 121 -10.32 -10.12 -9.38
C VAL A 121 -11.48 -11.09 -9.60
N VAL A 122 -12.18 -10.93 -10.72
CA VAL A 122 -13.32 -11.76 -11.09
C VAL A 122 -13.03 -12.42 -12.43
N ASP A 123 -13.15 -13.74 -12.44
CA ASP A 123 -13.21 -14.60 -13.62
C ASP A 123 -14.58 -15.32 -13.63
N HIS A 124 -14.85 -16.11 -14.66
CA HIS A 124 -16.11 -16.86 -14.82
C HIS A 124 -16.35 -17.86 -13.69
N ASP A 125 -15.32 -18.64 -13.33
CA ASP A 125 -15.43 -19.77 -12.40
C ASP A 125 -14.75 -19.52 -11.05
N VAL A 126 -14.04 -18.41 -10.90
CA VAL A 126 -13.24 -18.13 -9.70
C VAL A 126 -13.19 -16.63 -9.42
N THR A 127 -13.17 -16.27 -8.14
CA THR A 127 -12.86 -14.92 -7.70
C THR A 127 -11.69 -14.91 -6.73
N PHE A 128 -10.94 -13.82 -6.74
CA PHE A 128 -9.80 -13.63 -5.87
C PHE A 128 -9.94 -12.35 -5.06
N SER A 129 -9.60 -12.42 -3.77
CA SER A 129 -9.43 -11.24 -2.92
C SER A 129 -8.00 -11.19 -2.39
N VAL A 130 -7.29 -10.12 -2.74
CA VAL A 130 -5.91 -9.89 -2.34
C VAL A 130 -5.83 -8.70 -1.39
N PHE A 131 -5.09 -8.86 -0.31
CA PHE A 131 -4.81 -7.80 0.66
C PHE A 131 -3.32 -7.55 0.76
N GLY A 132 -2.95 -6.28 0.97
CA GLY A 132 -1.56 -5.87 1.00
C GLY A 132 -1.37 -4.44 1.48
N ALA A 133 -0.19 -3.90 1.21
CA ALA A 133 0.16 -2.53 1.52
C ALA A 133 1.16 -1.99 0.51
N CYS A 134 1.17 -0.67 0.35
CA CYS A 134 2.03 0.03 -0.59
C CYS A 134 3.04 0.94 0.12
N THR A 135 4.12 1.24 -0.60
CA THR A 135 5.07 2.31 -0.34
C THR A 135 5.22 3.15 -1.60
N PRO A 136 5.45 4.48 -1.51
CA PRO A 136 5.93 5.24 -2.66
C PRO A 136 7.23 4.67 -3.20
N ARG A 137 7.42 4.81 -4.52
CA ARG A 137 8.61 4.39 -5.25
C ARG A 137 9.39 5.59 -5.77
#